data_AF-A0A7V8K5K9-F1
#
_entry.id   AF-A0A7V8K5K9-F1
#
_cell.length_a   1.000
_cell.length_b   1.000
_cell.length_c   1.000
_cell.angle_alpha   90.00
_cell.angle_beta   90.00
_cell.angle_gamma   90.00
#
_symmetry.space_group_name_H-M   'P 1'
#
loop_
_entity.id
_entity.type
_entity.pdbx_description
1 polymer ?
#
loop_
_entity_poly.entity_id
_entity_poly.type
_entity_poly.pdbx_seq_one_letter_code
_entity_poly.pdbx_strand_id
1 'polypeptide(L)'
;MRNPLQEQLLKAGLVNKAKAAQVVREQAKKHKGKGPAAPSAEQLEAQRLQTEKAERDRAIAAERNAQARANETRAQVRQIVEAHKVKREGEIAYRFTDGDKIKDVLVNAPLRAQLAAGTLV
;
A
#
# COMPACT_ATOMS: atom_id res chain seq x y z
N MET A 1 -41.18 9.29 1.09
CA MET A 1 -42.13 8.19 1.31
C MET A 1 -43.24 8.71 2.22
N ARG A 2 -44.51 8.51 1.86
CA ARG A 2 -45.65 9.05 2.62
C ARG A 2 -45.98 8.07 3.76
N ASN A 3 -46.15 8.59 4.99
CA ASN A 3 -46.33 7.76 6.18
C ASN A 3 -47.71 7.05 6.12
N PRO A 4 -47.78 5.71 6.17
CA PRO A 4 -49.01 4.93 5.98
C PRO A 4 -50.12 5.27 6.99
N LEU A 5 -49.77 5.72 8.20
CA LEU A 5 -50.74 6.17 9.21
C LEU A 5 -51.43 7.50 8.83
N GLN A 6 -50.72 8.39 8.14
CA GLN A 6 -51.30 9.67 7.70
C GLN A 6 -52.36 9.47 6.61
N GLU A 7 -52.20 8.44 5.78
CA GLU A 7 -53.17 8.11 4.73
C GLU A 7 -54.43 7.44 5.30
N GLN A 8 -54.29 6.63 6.35
CA GLN A 8 -55.44 6.06 7.07
C GLN A 8 -56.29 7.15 7.75
N LEU A 9 -55.66 8.16 8.36
CA LEU A 9 -56.37 9.26 9.01
C LEU A 9 -57.04 10.23 8.03
N LEU A 10 -56.44 10.44 6.85
CA LEU A 10 -57.05 11.20 5.74
C LEU A 10 -58.24 10.47 5.12
N LYS A 11 -58.14 9.15 4.96
CA LYS A 11 -59.21 8.30 4.42
C LYS A 11 -60.40 8.18 5.37
N ALA A 12 -60.16 8.23 6.68
CA ALA A 12 -61.19 8.23 7.72
C ALA A 12 -61.87 9.60 7.94
N GLY A 13 -61.55 10.64 7.15
CA GLY A 13 -62.18 11.96 7.24
C GLY A 13 -61.78 12.79 8.46
N LEU A 14 -60.88 12.29 9.30
CA LEU A 14 -60.50 12.91 10.58
C LEU A 14 -59.47 14.05 10.44
N VAL A 15 -58.88 14.23 9.26
CA VAL A 15 -57.82 15.23 9.02
C VAL A 15 -58.01 15.92 7.66
N ASN A 16 -57.93 17.25 7.65
CA ASN A 16 -57.97 18.05 6.41
C ASN A 16 -56.64 17.87 5.63
N LYS A 17 -56.72 17.57 4.32
CA LYS A 17 -55.60 17.39 3.38
C LYS A 17 -54.57 18.54 3.43
N ALA A 18 -55.03 19.76 3.71
CA ALA A 18 -54.17 20.93 3.89
C ALA A 18 -53.24 20.80 5.10
N LYS A 19 -53.73 20.29 6.24
CA LYS A 19 -52.92 20.11 7.46
C LYS A 19 -51.88 19.00 7.30
N ALA A 20 -52.24 17.90 6.64
CA ALA A 20 -51.29 16.83 6.37
C ALA A 20 -50.13 17.30 5.46
N ALA A 21 -50.43 18.08 4.43
CA ALA A 21 -49.41 18.68 3.57
C ALA A 21 -48.51 19.68 4.31
N GLN A 22 -49.07 20.46 5.25
CA GLN A 22 -48.29 21.36 6.10
C GLN A 22 -47.32 20.60 7.01
N VAL A 23 -47.77 19.52 7.66
CA VAL A 23 -46.91 18.70 8.53
C VAL A 23 -45.76 18.06 7.75
N VAL A 24 -46.01 17.54 6.55
CA VAL A 24 -44.95 17.00 5.69
C VAL A 24 -43.96 18.08 5.26
N ARG A 25 -44.46 19.29 4.93
CA ARG A 25 -43.62 20.43 4.57
C ARG A 25 -42.80 20.93 5.75
N GLU A 26 -43.35 20.94 6.96
CA GLU A 26 -42.65 21.27 8.21
C GLU A 26 -41.56 20.26 8.52
N GLN A 27 -41.85 18.95 8.42
CA GLN A 27 -40.85 17.90 8.61
C GLN A 27 -39.73 18.00 7.57
N ALA A 28 -40.07 18.23 6.30
CA ALA A 28 -39.08 18.45 5.25
C ALA A 28 -38.23 19.70 5.48
N LYS A 29 -38.79 20.78 6.04
CA LYS A 29 -38.04 21.97 6.45
C LYS A 29 -37.11 21.70 7.63
N LYS A 30 -37.55 20.92 8.63
CA LYS A 30 -36.72 20.50 9.77
C LYS A 30 -35.54 19.64 9.34
N HIS A 31 -35.71 18.76 8.36
CA HIS A 31 -34.63 17.94 7.82
C HIS A 31 -33.71 18.68 6.82
N LYS A 32 -34.16 19.79 6.24
CA LYS A 32 -33.34 20.64 5.35
C LYS A 32 -32.51 21.70 6.09
N GLY A 33 -32.70 21.88 7.39
CA GLY A 33 -32.12 22.97 8.17
C GLY A 33 -31.10 22.49 9.18
N LYS A 34 -29.91 22.11 8.70
CA LYS A 34 -28.58 22.27 9.32
C LYS A 34 -27.63 21.36 8.56
N GLY A 35 -26.91 21.94 7.60
CA GLY A 35 -25.64 21.35 7.18
C GLY A 35 -24.75 21.17 8.42
N PRO A 36 -23.79 20.24 8.40
CA PRO A 36 -22.87 20.05 9.53
C PRO A 36 -22.32 21.42 9.95
N ALA A 37 -22.40 21.69 11.26
CA ALA A 37 -21.89 22.93 11.82
C ALA A 37 -20.42 23.11 11.41
N ALA A 38 -20.01 24.36 11.14
CA ALA A 38 -18.61 24.65 10.88
C ALA A 38 -17.76 24.04 12.02
N PRO A 39 -16.70 23.30 11.69
CA PRO A 39 -15.92 22.61 12.69
C PRO A 39 -15.40 23.59 13.74
N SER A 40 -15.48 23.22 15.01
CA SER A 40 -14.94 24.05 16.10
C SER A 40 -13.42 24.17 15.96
N ALA A 41 -12.83 25.19 16.57
CA ALA A 41 -11.37 25.39 16.56
C ALA A 41 -10.62 24.14 17.04
N GLU A 42 -11.15 23.46 18.07
CA GLU A 42 -10.61 22.20 18.59
C GLU A 42 -10.66 21.04 17.57
N GLN A 43 -11.72 20.96 16.76
CA GLN A 43 -11.83 19.95 15.70
C GLN A 43 -10.84 20.20 14.57
N LEU A 44 -10.57 21.47 14.23
CA LEU A 44 -9.56 21.85 13.25
C LEU A 44 -8.14 21.55 13.76
N GLU A 45 -7.85 21.83 15.03
CA GLU A 45 -6.56 21.49 15.65
C GLU A 45 -6.34 19.97 15.76
N ALA A 46 -7.36 19.23 16.17
CA ALA A 46 -7.31 17.76 16.21
C ALA A 46 -7.07 17.17 14.82
N GLN A 47 -7.72 17.73 13.79
CA GLN A 47 -7.53 17.30 12.40
C GLN A 47 -6.10 17.62 11.91
N ARG A 48 -5.55 18.79 12.25
CA ARG A 48 -4.16 19.16 11.96
C ARG A 48 -3.15 18.20 12.60
N LEU A 49 -3.32 17.90 13.88
CA LEU A 49 -2.48 16.93 14.61
C LEU A 49 -2.57 15.53 14.00
N GLN A 50 -3.75 15.10 13.55
CA GLN A 50 -3.92 13.83 12.86
C GLN A 50 -3.23 13.81 11.49
N THR A 51 -3.32 14.90 10.72
CA THR A 51 -2.64 14.99 9.42
C THR A 51 -1.12 14.96 9.59
N GLU A 52 -0.57 15.69 10.55
CA GLU A 52 0.88 15.69 10.81
C GLU A 52 1.38 14.32 11.26
N LYS A 53 0.64 13.63 12.13
CA LYS A 53 0.98 12.25 12.54
C LYS A 53 0.94 11.30 11.33
N ALA A 54 -0.12 11.38 10.52
CA ALA A 54 -0.25 10.55 9.33
C ALA A 54 0.87 10.80 8.30
N GLU A 55 1.36 12.03 8.17
CA GLU A 55 2.48 12.36 7.30
C GLU A 55 3.80 11.78 7.84
N ARG A 56 4.07 11.92 9.14
CA ARG A 56 5.26 11.30 9.77
C ARG A 56 5.23 9.77 9.64
N ASP A 57 4.08 9.15 9.91
CA ASP A 57 3.91 7.71 9.80
C ASP A 57 4.12 7.22 8.36
N ARG A 58 3.62 7.98 7.36
CA ARG A 58 3.87 7.69 5.94
C ARG A 58 5.35 7.77 5.59
N ALA A 59 6.07 8.78 6.09
CA ALA A 59 7.50 8.92 5.83
C ALA A 59 8.30 7.74 6.41
N ILE A 60 8.02 7.35 7.66
CA ILE A 60 8.67 6.20 8.32
C ILE A 60 8.33 4.90 7.58
N ALA A 61 7.08 4.71 7.16
CA ALA A 61 6.67 3.53 6.41
C ALA A 61 7.36 3.47 5.03
N ALA A 62 7.52 4.62 4.35
CA ALA A 62 8.22 4.69 3.08
C ALA A 62 9.70 4.28 3.22
N GLU A 63 10.39 4.75 4.27
CA GLU A 63 11.77 4.38 4.54
C GLU A 63 11.91 2.87 4.83
N ARG A 64 11.05 2.32 5.69
CA ARG A 64 11.04 0.87 5.98
C ARG A 64 10.77 0.03 4.73
N ASN A 65 9.83 0.46 3.89
CA ASN A 65 9.52 -0.22 2.64
C ASN A 65 10.71 -0.18 1.67
N ALA A 66 11.41 0.95 1.57
CA ALA A 66 12.62 1.05 0.76
C ALA A 66 13.72 0.10 1.25
N GLN A 67 13.93 0.02 2.56
CA GLN A 67 14.91 -0.89 3.15
C GLN A 67 14.52 -2.37 2.96
N ALA A 68 13.24 -2.70 3.11
CA ALA A 68 12.72 -4.05 2.87
C ALA A 68 12.94 -4.48 1.41
N ARG A 69 12.64 -3.62 0.43
CA ARG A 69 12.88 -3.89 -1.00
C ARG A 69 14.36 -4.10 -1.31
N ALA A 70 15.24 -3.29 -0.72
CA ALA A 70 16.68 -3.46 -0.90
C ALA A 70 17.18 -4.78 -0.30
N ASN A 71 16.61 -5.22 0.82
CA ASN A 71 16.92 -6.51 1.43
C ASN A 71 16.37 -7.68 0.59
N GLU A 72 15.14 -7.57 0.10
CA GLU A 72 14.50 -8.56 -0.77
C GLU A 72 15.30 -8.76 -2.06
N THR A 73 15.70 -7.67 -2.71
CA THR A 73 16.53 -7.72 -3.93
C THR A 73 17.86 -8.42 -3.64
N ARG A 74 18.53 -8.08 -2.53
CA ARG A 74 19.79 -8.74 -2.12
C ARG A 74 19.58 -10.22 -1.83
N ALA A 75 18.48 -10.59 -1.18
CA ALA A 75 18.15 -11.98 -0.90
C ALA A 75 17.87 -12.77 -2.18
N GLN A 76 17.15 -12.19 -3.14
CA GLN A 76 16.87 -12.79 -4.44
C GLN A 76 18.17 -13.03 -5.23
N VAL A 77 19.04 -12.01 -5.32
CA VAL A 77 20.35 -12.15 -5.95
C VAL A 77 21.16 -13.27 -5.28
N ARG A 78 21.19 -13.31 -3.94
CA ARG A 78 21.86 -14.38 -3.20
C ARG A 78 21.27 -15.74 -3.52
N GLN A 79 19.96 -15.88 -3.57
CA GLN A 79 19.30 -17.15 -3.88
C GLN A 79 19.66 -17.66 -5.27
N ILE A 80 19.66 -16.78 -6.28
CA ILE A 80 20.05 -17.15 -7.66
C ILE A 80 21.51 -17.60 -7.67
N VAL A 81 22.41 -16.85 -7.03
CA VAL A 81 23.83 -17.23 -6.94
C VAL A 81 23.99 -18.57 -6.24
N GLU A 82 23.34 -18.79 -5.11
CA GLU A 82 23.44 -20.05 -4.35
C GLU A 82 22.86 -21.24 -5.11
N ALA A 83 21.79 -21.05 -5.88
CA ALA A 83 21.16 -22.11 -6.68
C ALA A 83 22.00 -22.51 -7.90
N HIS A 84 22.70 -21.55 -8.51
CA HIS A 84 23.45 -21.75 -9.76
C HIS A 84 24.98 -21.73 -9.59
N LYS A 85 25.50 -21.59 -8.36
CA LYS A 85 26.95 -21.60 -8.16
C LYS A 85 27.54 -22.96 -8.54
N VAL A 86 28.62 -22.91 -9.32
CA VAL A 86 29.44 -24.09 -9.60
C VAL A 86 30.38 -24.35 -8.43
N LYS A 87 30.44 -25.59 -7.97
CA LYS A 87 31.37 -25.99 -6.91
C LYS A 87 32.81 -25.84 -7.44
N ARG A 88 33.62 -25.08 -6.69
CA ARG A 88 35.04 -24.94 -6.94
C ARG A 88 35.76 -26.11 -6.31
N GLU A 89 36.49 -26.86 -7.12
CA GLU A 89 37.33 -27.98 -6.68
C GLU A 89 38.64 -27.93 -7.46
N GLY A 90 39.75 -28.32 -6.84
CA GLY A 90 41.06 -28.38 -7.47
C GLY A 90 42.04 -27.30 -6.98
N GLU A 91 43.26 -27.37 -7.51
CA GLU A 91 44.42 -26.60 -7.05
C GLU A 91 45.01 -25.70 -8.15
N ILE A 92 44.43 -25.71 -9.35
CA ILE A 92 44.94 -24.92 -10.48
C ILE A 92 44.41 -23.50 -10.37
N ALA A 93 45.30 -22.52 -10.26
CA ALA A 93 44.91 -21.11 -10.27
C ALA A 93 44.49 -20.67 -11.69
N TYR A 94 43.23 -20.25 -11.81
CA TYR A 94 42.70 -19.61 -13.02
C TYR A 94 42.55 -18.11 -12.79
N ARG A 95 43.28 -17.31 -13.57
CA ARG A 95 43.26 -15.84 -13.46
C ARG A 95 42.26 -15.25 -14.45
N PHE A 96 41.48 -14.29 -13.97
CA PHE A 96 40.49 -13.56 -14.77
C PHE A 96 40.49 -12.08 -14.38
N THR A 97 40.00 -11.26 -15.30
CA THR A 97 39.86 -9.82 -15.09
C THR A 97 38.50 -9.51 -14.47
N ASP A 98 38.49 -8.77 -13.38
CA ASP A 98 37.30 -8.25 -12.71
C ASP A 98 37.44 -6.73 -12.56
N GLY A 99 36.82 -5.99 -13.49
CA GLY A 99 37.06 -4.56 -13.67
C GLY A 99 38.52 -4.30 -14.05
N ASP A 100 39.20 -3.48 -13.26
CA ASP A 100 40.61 -3.12 -13.48
C ASP A 100 41.61 -4.05 -12.75
N LYS A 101 41.13 -5.12 -12.10
CA LYS A 101 41.97 -6.01 -11.29
C LYS A 101 42.00 -7.42 -11.85
N ILE A 102 43.17 -8.05 -11.76
CA ILE A 102 43.31 -9.50 -12.03
C ILE A 102 43.08 -10.24 -10.71
N LYS A 103 42.12 -11.16 -10.71
CA LYS A 103 41.81 -12.07 -9.60
C LYS A 103 42.06 -13.51 -10.02
N ASP A 104 42.20 -14.41 -9.06
CA ASP A 104 42.31 -15.84 -9.30
C ASP A 104 41.28 -16.66 -8.50
N VAL A 105 40.98 -17.84 -9.05
CA VAL A 105 40.20 -18.88 -8.40
C VAL A 105 40.85 -20.24 -8.63
N LEU A 106 40.83 -21.09 -7.62
CA LEU A 106 41.30 -22.47 -7.72
C LEU A 106 40.23 -23.34 -8.38
N VAL A 107 40.64 -24.07 -9.41
CA VAL A 107 39.77 -24.91 -10.25
C VAL A 107 40.47 -26.23 -10.60
N ASN A 108 39.69 -27.18 -11.09
CA ASN A 108 40.19 -28.45 -11.61
C ASN A 108 40.40 -28.34 -13.13
N ALA A 109 41.06 -29.34 -13.72
CA ALA A 109 41.38 -29.32 -15.14
C ALA A 109 40.14 -29.22 -16.06
N PRO A 110 39.02 -29.95 -15.81
CA PRO A 110 37.80 -29.79 -16.60
C PRO A 110 37.21 -28.38 -16.53
N LEU A 111 37.10 -27.81 -15.32
CA LEU A 111 36.53 -26.48 -15.12
C LEU A 111 37.40 -25.40 -15.76
N ARG A 112 38.73 -25.52 -15.69
CA ARG A 112 39.65 -24.63 -16.41
C ARG A 112 39.42 -24.65 -17.93
N ALA A 113 39.21 -25.83 -18.51
CA ALA A 113 38.95 -25.95 -19.94
C ALA A 113 37.62 -25.29 -20.34
N GLN A 114 36.56 -25.50 -19.55
CA GLN A 114 35.25 -24.88 -19.78
C GLN A 114 35.29 -23.35 -19.64
N LEU A 115 36.01 -22.84 -18.63
CA LEU A 115 36.21 -21.41 -18.43
C LEU A 115 36.98 -20.77 -19.59
N ALA A 116 38.05 -21.42 -20.06
CA ALA A 116 38.82 -20.94 -21.20
C ALA A 116 38.02 -20.98 -22.52
N ALA A 117 37.13 -21.96 -22.67
CA ALA A 117 36.27 -22.11 -23.84
C ALA A 117 34.98 -21.26 -23.78
N GLY A 118 34.66 -20.67 -22.62
CA GLY A 118 33.42 -19.91 -22.41
C GLY A 118 32.15 -20.77 -22.40
N THR A 119 32.27 -22.06 -22.10
CA THR A 119 31.15 -23.03 -22.16
C THR A 119 30.66 -23.46 -20.78
N LEU A 120 31.08 -22.77 -19.71
CA LEU A 120 30.62 -23.07 -18.35
C LEU A 120 29.17 -22.60 -18.18
N VAL A 121 28.28 -23.51 -17.77
CA VAL A 121 26.84 -23.29 -17.56
C VAL A 121 26.46 -23.65 -16.13
#